data_AF-A0A0N9MMF7-F1
#
_entry.id   AF-A0A0N9MMF7-F1
#
_cell.length_a   1.000
_cell.length_b   1.000
_cell.length_c   1.000
_cell.angle_alpha   90.00
_cell.angle_beta   90.00
_cell.angle_gamma   90.00
#
_symmetry.space_group_name_H-M   'P 1'
#
loop_
_entity.id
_entity.type
_entity.pdbx_description
1 polymer ?
#
loop_
_entity_poly.entity_id
_entity_poly.type
_entity_poly.pdbx_seq_one_letter_code
_entity_poly.pdbx_strand_id
1 'polypeptide(L)'
;MLSKNSKAMDVLVLGFTALLVIAFLGMMWNLPAAMFLTTPLMVALLLNMSVVECQDPARRRSALIVIHTYNVLSFILWAVALWGLHQDLVIGGLPISTAVILYFAWPFYTVVSGLMYAATSKWLGLVDAVDADEARV
;
A
#
# COMPACT_ATOMS: atom_id res chain seq x y z
N MET A 1 10.38 29.31 5.43
CA MET A 1 10.40 28.54 4.18
C MET A 1 10.17 27.07 4.52
N LEU A 2 8.93 26.57 4.40
CA LEU A 2 8.69 25.12 4.54
C LEU A 2 9.34 24.43 3.34
N SER A 3 10.20 23.45 3.59
CA SER A 3 10.87 22.70 2.53
C SER A 3 9.82 22.04 1.63
N LYS A 4 10.10 21.94 0.33
CA LYS A 4 9.20 21.35 -0.67
C LYS A 4 8.65 19.97 -0.26
N ASN A 5 9.39 19.24 0.58
CA ASN A 5 9.03 17.92 1.07
C ASN A 5 7.95 17.95 2.16
N SER A 6 7.94 18.96 3.04
CA SER A 6 6.89 19.12 4.06
C SER A 6 5.51 19.31 3.41
N LYS A 7 5.41 20.16 2.38
CA LYS A 7 4.15 20.35 1.64
C LYS A 7 3.66 19.08 0.94
N ALA A 8 4.58 18.27 0.41
CA ALA A 8 4.24 17.00 -0.24
C ALA A 8 3.71 15.98 0.79
N MET A 9 4.32 15.92 1.97
CA MET A 9 3.87 15.08 3.07
C MET A 9 2.46 15.49 3.54
N ASP A 10 2.23 16.80 3.74
CA ASP A 10 0.93 17.33 4.17
C ASP A 10 -0.21 16.92 3.22
N VAL A 11 0.04 16.98 1.90
CA VAL A 11 -0.93 16.55 0.87
C VAL A 11 -1.20 15.05 0.95
N LEU A 12 -0.19 14.22 1.16
CA LEU A 12 -0.37 12.77 1.30
C LEU A 12 -1.16 12.44 2.57
N VAL A 13 -0.90 13.13 3.68
CA VAL A 13 -1.61 12.94 4.96
C VAL A 13 -3.07 13.35 4.83
N LEU A 14 -3.33 14.48 4.16
CA LEU A 14 -4.68 14.91 3.85
C LEU A 14 -5.41 13.89 2.96
N GLY A 15 -4.74 13.36 1.94
CA GLY A 15 -5.28 12.30 1.08
C GLY A 15 -5.63 11.03 1.87
N PHE A 16 -4.76 10.61 2.79
CA PHE A 16 -4.99 9.45 3.64
C PHE A 16 -6.19 9.67 4.56
N THR A 17 -6.29 10.86 5.17
CA THR A 17 -7.43 11.27 6.00
C THR A 17 -8.73 11.26 5.20
N ALA A 18 -8.72 11.79 3.98
CA ALA A 18 -9.88 11.77 3.09
C ALA A 18 -10.33 10.34 2.76
N LEU A 19 -9.39 9.43 2.48
CA LEU A 19 -9.72 8.02 2.26
C LEU A 19 -10.32 7.36 3.50
N LEU A 20 -9.84 7.69 4.71
CA LEU A 20 -10.41 7.16 5.96
C LEU A 20 -11.86 7.61 6.13
N VAL A 21 -12.14 8.89 5.88
CA VAL A 21 -13.50 9.42 5.91
C VAL A 21 -14.38 8.70 4.87
N ILE A 22 -13.89 8.51 3.63
CA ILE A 22 -14.64 7.79 2.59
C ILE A 22 -14.91 6.34 3.02
N ALA A 23 -13.93 5.65 3.59
CA ALA A 23 -14.09 4.28 4.07
C ALA A 23 -15.13 4.19 5.19
N PHE A 24 -15.06 5.11 6.16
CA PHE A 24 -16.02 5.20 7.27
C PHE A 24 -17.44 5.48 6.77
N LEU A 25 -17.61 6.45 5.89
CA LEU A 25 -18.88 6.75 5.25
C LEU A 25 -19.39 5.56 4.42
N GLY A 26 -18.48 4.86 3.74
CA GLY A 26 -18.78 3.62 3.02
C GLY A 26 -19.33 2.52 3.93
N MET A 27 -18.78 2.38 5.14
CA MET A 27 -19.32 1.46 6.15
C MET A 27 -20.70 1.92 6.64
N MET A 28 -20.88 3.22 6.93
CA MET A 28 -22.16 3.75 7.41
C MET A 28 -23.31 3.56 6.41
N TRP A 29 -23.02 3.69 5.11
CA TRP A 29 -24.01 3.51 4.05
C TRP A 29 -24.03 2.11 3.42
N ASN A 30 -23.27 1.16 3.97
CA ASN A 30 -23.14 -0.19 3.43
C ASN A 30 -22.82 -0.19 1.92
N LEU A 31 -21.79 0.57 1.53
CA LEU A 31 -21.30 0.69 0.17
C LEU A 31 -19.99 -0.12 0.01
N PRO A 32 -20.04 -1.37 -0.49
CA PRO A 32 -18.85 -2.23 -0.57
C PRO A 32 -17.74 -1.65 -1.43
N ALA A 33 -18.09 -0.93 -2.49
CA ALA A 33 -17.11 -0.27 -3.36
C ALA A 33 -16.27 0.76 -2.60
N ALA A 34 -16.88 1.56 -1.71
CA ALA A 34 -16.17 2.53 -0.91
C ALA A 34 -15.24 1.87 0.11
N MET A 35 -15.62 0.72 0.66
CA MET A 35 -14.77 -0.04 1.60
C MET A 35 -13.60 -0.74 0.87
N PHE A 36 -13.89 -1.44 -0.22
CA PHE A 36 -12.91 -2.28 -0.93
C PHE A 36 -11.89 -1.47 -1.72
N LEU A 37 -12.29 -0.33 -2.30
CA LEU A 37 -11.37 0.48 -3.12
C LEU A 37 -10.52 1.43 -2.27
N THR A 38 -10.98 1.82 -1.08
CA THR A 38 -10.19 2.70 -0.21
C THR A 38 -8.99 1.99 0.40
N THR A 39 -9.08 0.70 0.72
CA THR A 39 -7.97 -0.06 1.29
C THR A 39 -6.70 -0.07 0.42
N PRO A 40 -6.73 -0.48 -0.87
CA PRO A 40 -5.53 -0.45 -1.71
C PRO A 40 -5.02 0.97 -1.96
N LEU A 41 -5.90 1.98 -1.97
CA LEU A 41 -5.52 3.39 -2.10
C LEU A 41 -4.80 3.92 -0.85
N MET A 42 -5.23 3.51 0.34
CA MET A 42 -4.55 3.84 1.61
C MET A 42 -3.15 3.26 1.62
N VAL A 43 -3.00 1.97 1.25
CA VAL A 43 -1.68 1.33 1.13
C VAL A 43 -0.81 2.08 0.13
N ALA A 44 -1.37 2.48 -1.02
CA ALA A 44 -0.64 3.27 -2.01
C ALA A 44 -0.14 4.61 -1.46
N LEU A 45 -0.96 5.33 -0.70
CA LEU A 45 -0.52 6.59 -0.08
C LEU A 45 0.58 6.38 0.96
N LEU A 46 0.44 5.38 1.83
CA LEU A 46 1.46 5.06 2.85
C LEU A 46 2.80 4.69 2.21
N LEU A 47 2.79 3.87 1.15
CA LEU A 47 4.01 3.54 0.42
C LEU A 47 4.63 4.76 -0.27
N ASN A 48 3.81 5.66 -0.84
CA ASN A 48 4.32 6.90 -1.44
C ASN A 48 4.93 7.85 -0.40
N MET A 49 4.40 7.89 0.83
CA MET A 49 5.00 8.66 1.93
C MET A 49 6.41 8.15 2.24
N SER A 50 6.63 6.84 2.20
CA SER A 50 7.94 6.23 2.54
C SER A 50 9.10 6.67 1.62
N VAL A 51 8.80 7.17 0.43
CA VAL A 51 9.80 7.57 -0.58
C VAL A 51 9.82 9.08 -0.83
N VAL A 52 8.97 9.86 -0.16
CA VAL A 52 8.88 11.32 -0.35
C VAL A 52 10.16 12.04 0.06
N GLU A 53 10.85 11.53 1.08
CA GLU A 53 12.06 12.14 1.63
C GLU A 53 13.35 11.67 0.93
N CYS A 54 13.26 10.73 -0.01
CA CYS A 54 14.42 10.26 -0.75
C CYS A 54 15.00 11.37 -1.63
N GLN A 55 16.21 11.84 -1.29
CA GLN A 55 16.90 12.93 -1.98
C GLN A 55 17.52 12.50 -3.32
N ASP A 56 17.85 11.22 -3.48
CA ASP A 56 18.39 10.67 -4.73
C ASP A 56 17.25 10.43 -5.74
N PRO A 57 17.17 11.21 -6.84
CA PRO A 57 16.10 11.09 -7.81
C PRO A 57 16.11 9.77 -8.58
N ALA A 58 17.28 9.14 -8.77
CA ALA A 58 17.38 7.86 -9.48
C ALA A 58 16.84 6.72 -8.61
N ARG A 59 17.26 6.66 -7.34
CA ARG A 59 16.74 5.69 -6.36
C ARG A 59 15.25 5.89 -6.12
N ARG A 60 14.81 7.14 -5.97
CA ARG A 60 13.40 7.47 -5.82
C ARG A 60 12.56 7.00 -7.01
N ARG A 61 13.03 7.20 -8.24
CA ARG A 61 12.32 6.74 -9.44
C ARG A 61 12.19 5.22 -9.48
N SER A 62 13.26 4.49 -9.18
CA SER A 62 13.21 3.02 -9.12
C SER A 62 12.26 2.52 -8.04
N ALA A 63 12.31 3.11 -6.84
CA ALA A 63 11.39 2.76 -5.75
C ALA A 63 9.92 3.04 -6.12
N LEU A 64 9.64 4.17 -6.78
CA LEU A 64 8.30 4.51 -7.26
C LEU A 64 7.77 3.50 -8.28
N ILE A 65 8.61 2.99 -9.19
CA ILE A 65 8.20 1.95 -10.15
C ILE A 65 7.75 0.70 -9.41
N VAL A 66 8.54 0.21 -8.45
CA VAL A 66 8.20 -0.98 -7.66
C VAL A 66 6.93 -0.76 -6.85
N ILE A 67 6.81 0.39 -6.18
CA ILE A 67 5.61 0.78 -5.42
C ILE A 67 4.38 0.83 -6.34
N HIS A 68 4.49 1.41 -7.54
CA HIS A 68 3.39 1.44 -8.50
C HIS A 68 2.99 0.05 -8.97
N THR A 69 3.95 -0.82 -9.31
CA THR A 69 3.65 -2.20 -9.70
C THR A 69 2.92 -2.94 -8.59
N TYR A 70 3.39 -2.81 -7.35
CA TYR A 70 2.72 -3.38 -6.18
C TYR A 70 1.30 -2.84 -6.00
N ASN A 71 1.12 -1.53 -6.11
CA ASN A 71 -0.18 -0.89 -5.95
C ASN A 71 -1.18 -1.29 -7.04
N VAL A 72 -0.72 -1.51 -8.28
CA VAL A 72 -1.56 -2.02 -9.36
C VAL A 72 -2.03 -3.44 -9.07
N LEU A 73 -1.13 -4.32 -8.63
CA LEU A 73 -1.50 -5.69 -8.26
C LEU A 73 -2.45 -5.73 -7.07
N SER A 74 -2.15 -4.94 -6.03
CA SER A 74 -3.01 -4.68 -4.87
C SER A 74 -4.41 -4.26 -5.32
N PHE A 75 -4.51 -3.24 -6.18
CA PHE A 75 -5.79 -2.75 -6.69
C PHE A 75 -6.56 -3.80 -7.47
N ILE A 76 -5.88 -4.60 -8.31
CA ILE A 76 -6.50 -5.71 -9.06
C ILE A 76 -7.11 -6.72 -8.10
N LEU A 77 -6.40 -7.13 -7.04
CA LEU A 77 -6.93 -8.09 -6.06
C LEU A 77 -8.21 -7.58 -5.39
N TRP A 78 -8.23 -6.32 -4.98
CA TRP A 78 -9.42 -5.70 -4.38
C TRP A 78 -10.57 -5.50 -5.37
N ALA A 79 -10.26 -5.15 -6.62
CA ALA A 79 -11.26 -5.03 -7.68
C ALA A 79 -11.91 -6.38 -8.00
N VAL A 80 -11.13 -7.46 -8.06
CA VAL A 80 -11.63 -8.83 -8.24
C VAL A 80 -12.47 -9.26 -7.04
N ALA A 81 -12.05 -8.94 -5.81
CA ALA A 81 -12.83 -9.24 -4.61
C ALA A 81 -14.17 -8.49 -4.58
N LEU A 82 -14.18 -7.21 -4.99
CA LEU A 82 -15.39 -6.40 -5.11
C LEU A 82 -16.32 -6.92 -6.21
N TRP A 83 -15.77 -7.32 -7.35
CA TRP A 83 -16.54 -7.96 -8.42
C TRP A 83 -17.16 -9.27 -7.93
N GLY A 84 -16.39 -10.07 -7.19
CA GLY A 84 -16.83 -11.34 -6.61
C GLY A 84 -17.95 -11.23 -5.57
N LEU A 85 -18.21 -10.04 -4.99
CA LEU A 85 -19.37 -9.83 -4.10
C LEU A 85 -20.71 -9.99 -4.83
N HIS A 86 -20.73 -9.78 -6.14
CA HIS A 86 -21.94 -9.82 -6.96
C HIS A 86 -22.09 -11.15 -7.71
N GLN A 87 -21.27 -12.15 -7.40
CA GLN A 87 -21.24 -13.44 -8.08
C GLN A 87 -21.56 -14.55 -7.08
N ASP A 88 -22.42 -15.49 -7.48
CA ASP A 88 -22.75 -16.70 -6.69
C ASP A 88 -21.68 -17.80 -6.82
N LEU A 89 -20.46 -17.42 -7.19
CA LEU A 89 -19.36 -18.35 -7.41
C LEU A 89 -18.61 -18.60 -6.10
N VAL A 90 -18.10 -19.83 -5.96
CA VAL A 90 -17.34 -20.27 -4.79
C VAL A 90 -15.98 -20.84 -5.17
N ILE A 91 -14.97 -20.58 -4.34
CA ILE A 91 -13.62 -21.13 -4.44
C ILE A 91 -13.27 -21.75 -3.10
N GLY A 92 -13.01 -23.05 -3.07
CA GLY A 92 -12.66 -23.76 -1.84
C GLY A 92 -13.76 -23.69 -0.76
N GLY A 93 -15.04 -23.66 -1.16
CA GLY A 93 -16.19 -23.58 -0.26
C GLY A 93 -16.51 -22.16 0.26
N LEU A 94 -15.78 -21.14 -0.18
CA LEU A 94 -15.99 -19.75 0.21
C LEU A 94 -16.49 -18.91 -0.97
N PRO A 95 -17.31 -17.85 -0.73
CA PRO A 95 -17.61 -16.86 -1.76
C PRO A 95 -16.35 -16.29 -2.40
N ILE A 96 -16.36 -16.01 -3.71
CA ILE A 96 -15.17 -15.49 -4.43
C ILE A 96 -14.55 -14.29 -3.70
N SER A 97 -15.35 -13.33 -3.25
CA SER A 97 -14.85 -12.14 -2.55
C SER A 97 -13.98 -12.50 -1.34
N THR A 98 -14.45 -13.43 -0.52
CA THR A 98 -13.74 -13.94 0.66
C THR A 98 -12.52 -14.76 0.27
N ALA A 99 -12.64 -15.64 -0.73
CA ALA A 99 -11.54 -16.48 -1.20
C ALA A 99 -10.39 -15.64 -1.77
N VAL A 100 -10.69 -14.59 -2.53
CA VAL A 100 -9.67 -13.67 -3.08
C VAL A 100 -8.93 -12.96 -1.96
N ILE A 101 -9.65 -12.48 -0.93
CA ILE A 101 -9.03 -11.81 0.20
C ILE A 101 -8.14 -12.78 0.99
N LEU A 102 -8.65 -13.96 1.35
CA LEU A 102 -7.93 -14.88 2.23
C LEU A 102 -6.79 -15.61 1.53
N TYR A 103 -7.01 -16.09 0.31
CA TYR A 103 -6.02 -16.93 -0.39
C TYR A 103 -5.01 -16.11 -1.21
N PHE A 104 -5.33 -14.88 -1.60
CA PHE A 104 -4.46 -14.07 -2.45
C PHE A 104 -4.07 -12.76 -1.80
N ALA A 105 -5.02 -11.92 -1.39
CA ALA A 105 -4.71 -10.61 -0.84
C ALA A 105 -3.91 -10.71 0.46
N TRP A 106 -4.31 -11.60 1.37
CA TRP A 106 -3.61 -11.75 2.65
C TRP A 106 -2.15 -12.20 2.48
N PRO A 107 -1.83 -13.31 1.77
CA PRO A 107 -0.43 -13.67 1.48
C PRO A 107 0.34 -12.59 0.72
N PHE A 108 -0.33 -11.88 -0.21
CA PHE A 108 0.27 -10.76 -0.91
C PHE A 108 0.69 -9.65 0.07
N TYR A 109 -0.19 -9.23 0.97
CA TYR A 109 0.13 -8.19 1.94
C TYR A 109 1.12 -8.65 3.02
N THR A 110 1.11 -9.91 3.45
CA THR A 110 2.03 -10.35 4.52
C THR A 110 3.42 -10.68 3.97
N VAL A 111 3.50 -11.36 2.84
CA VAL A 111 4.77 -11.85 2.28
C VAL A 111 5.40 -10.81 1.35
N VAL A 112 4.66 -10.34 0.35
CA VAL A 112 5.23 -9.45 -0.68
C VAL A 112 5.64 -8.11 -0.07
N SER A 113 4.84 -7.57 0.86
CA SER A 113 5.18 -6.32 1.55
C SER A 113 6.45 -6.46 2.39
N GLY A 114 6.62 -7.58 3.09
CA GLY A 114 7.84 -7.85 3.87
C GLY A 114 9.07 -7.97 2.97
N LEU A 115 8.95 -8.70 1.86
CA LEU A 115 10.02 -8.81 0.86
C LEU A 115 10.34 -7.47 0.21
N MET A 116 9.34 -6.66 -0.11
CA MET A 116 9.52 -5.32 -0.64
C MET A 116 10.24 -4.41 0.34
N TYR A 117 9.86 -4.45 1.63
CA TYR A 117 10.54 -3.68 2.66
C TYR A 117 12.02 -4.07 2.76
N ALA A 118 12.31 -5.38 2.84
CA ALA A 118 13.69 -5.88 2.91
C ALA A 118 14.52 -5.52 1.65
N ALA A 119 13.93 -5.61 0.46
CA ALA A 119 14.61 -5.23 -0.78
C ALA A 119 14.87 -3.72 -0.82
N THR A 120 13.89 -2.91 -0.43
CA THR A 120 13.97 -1.45 -0.49
C THR A 120 14.93 -0.90 0.59
N SER A 121 14.93 -1.45 1.79
CA SER A 121 15.85 -1.06 2.87
C SER A 121 17.31 -1.35 2.51
N LYS A 122 17.56 -2.52 1.87
CA LYS A 122 18.88 -2.87 1.33
C LYS A 122 19.29 -1.94 0.18
N TRP A 123 18.39 -1.66 -0.77
CA TRP A 123 18.70 -0.78 -1.90
C TRP A 123 18.93 0.69 -1.51
N LEU A 124 18.25 1.15 -0.47
CA LEU A 124 18.45 2.50 0.06
C LEU A 124 19.71 2.62 0.91
N GLY A 125 20.37 1.51 1.28
CA GLY A 125 21.52 1.49 2.20
C GLY A 125 21.14 1.84 3.64
N LEU A 126 19.86 1.72 3.99
CA LEU A 126 19.37 1.97 5.35
C LEU A 126 19.87 0.90 6.32
N VAL A 127 19.99 -0.34 5.85
CA VAL A 127 20.57 -1.46 6.62
C VAL A 127 22.05 -1.20 6.87
N ASP A 128 22.80 -0.84 5.82
CA ASP A 128 24.23 -0.54 5.94
C ASP A 128 24.51 0.67 6.86
N ALA A 129 23.59 1.65 6.91
CA ALA A 129 23.69 2.80 7.79
C ALA A 129 23.44 2.46 9.27
N VAL A 130 22.53 1.53 9.56
CA VAL A 130 22.28 1.03 10.92
C VAL A 130 23.46 0.18 11.40
N ASP A 131 23.95 -0.73 10.56
CA ASP A 131 25.11 -1.58 10.89
C ASP A 131 26.38 -0.74 11.16
N ALA A 132 26.55 0.38 10.44
CA ALA A 132 27.66 1.30 10.63
C ALA A 132 27.55 2.15 11.92
N ASP A 133 26.35 2.35 12.46
CA ASP A 133 26.11 3.06 13.72
C ASP A 133 26.29 2.10 14.92
N GLU A 134 25.81 0.86 14.81
CA GLU A 134 26.06 -0.18 15.83
C GLU A 134 27.55 -0.50 15.99
N ALA A 135 28.33 -0.47 14.90
CA ALA A 135 29.78 -0.68 14.96
C ALA A 135 30.56 0.48 15.64
N ARG A 136 29.90 1.61 15.96
CA ARG A 136 30.50 2.77 16.63
C ARG A 136 30.18 2.85 18.12
N VAL A 137 29.30 1.97 18.62
CA VAL A 137 28.94 1.84 20.04
C VAL A 137 29.78 0.74 20.69
#